data_AF-A0A371GNB5-F1
#
_entry.id   AF-A0A371GNB5-F1
#
_cell.length_a   1.000
_cell.length_b   1.000
_cell.length_c   1.000
_cell.angle_alpha   90.00
_cell.angle_beta   90.00
_cell.angle_gamma   90.00
#
_symmetry.space_group_name_H-M   'P 1'
#
loop_
_entity.id
_entity.type
_entity.pdbx_description
1 polymer ?
#
loop_
_entity_poly.entity_id
_entity_poly.type
_entity_poly.pdbx_seq_one_letter_code
_entity_poly.pdbx_strand_id
1 'polypeptide(L)'
;MSQNTYVKFYYVVFVLNSLNSHVAEYKNWERSNRLSLMFMRMIVADSIKKVLPKIESVKEFIGLVGEHFQTYDKFFTGTLMSKLTTMKFDGSRTMHEHVIEITNIVARLTTLGI
;
A
#
# COMPACT_ATOMS: atom_id res chain seq x y z
N MET A 1 21.48 42.44 37.53
CA MET A 1 20.53 41.75 36.61
C MET A 1 19.67 40.82 37.46
N SER A 2 18.33 40.89 37.37
CA SER A 2 17.44 40.13 38.26
C SER A 2 17.35 38.65 37.85
N GLN A 3 17.12 37.75 38.81
CA GLN A 3 16.92 36.30 38.58
C GLN A 3 15.87 36.02 37.50
N ASN A 4 14.86 36.89 37.38
CA ASN A 4 13.77 36.78 36.42
C ASN A 4 14.26 36.88 34.96
N THR A 5 15.31 37.67 34.70
CA THR A 5 15.91 37.78 33.36
C THR A 5 16.65 36.50 32.94
N TYR A 6 17.34 35.84 33.86
CA TYR A 6 18.06 34.59 33.57
C TYR A 6 17.13 33.43 33.29
N VAL A 7 16.07 33.29 34.09
CA VAL A 7 15.05 32.26 33.87
C VAL A 7 14.40 32.46 32.50
N LYS A 8 14.00 33.71 32.17
CA LYS A 8 13.39 34.02 30.88
C LYS A 8 14.34 33.73 29.70
N PHE A 9 15.64 34.04 29.85
CA PHE A 9 16.64 33.74 28.82
C PHE A 9 16.84 32.23 28.64
N TYR A 10 16.94 31.46 29.72
CA TYR A 10 17.11 30.01 29.68
C TYR A 10 15.93 29.32 28.97
N TYR A 11 14.69 29.68 29.32
CA TYR A 11 13.50 29.13 28.67
C TYR A 11 13.46 29.43 27.17
N VAL A 12 13.79 30.66 26.75
CA VAL A 12 13.79 31.03 25.33
C VAL A 12 14.83 30.23 24.54
N VAL A 13 16.05 30.11 25.07
CA VAL A 13 17.12 29.35 24.41
C VAL A 13 16.78 27.86 24.34
N PHE A 14 16.22 27.29 25.40
CA PHE A 14 15.81 25.90 25.44
C PHE A 14 14.71 25.59 24.41
N VAL A 15 13.65 26.41 24.36
CA VAL A 15 12.54 26.24 23.41
C VAL A 15 13.01 26.40 21.97
N LEU A 16 13.89 27.39 21.68
CA LEU A 16 14.41 27.59 20.34
C LEU A 16 15.27 26.41 19.87
N ASN A 17 16.12 25.87 20.73
CA ASN A 17 16.94 24.70 20.41
C ASN A 17 16.08 23.45 20.17
N SER A 18 15.07 23.20 21.02
CA SER A 18 14.12 22.10 20.84
C SER A 18 13.31 22.25 19.55
N LEU A 19 12.84 23.46 19.22
CA LEU A 19 12.14 23.70 17.97
C LEU A 19 13.04 23.44 16.75
N ASN A 20 14.29 23.90 16.80
CA ASN A 20 15.25 23.67 15.73
C ASN A 20 15.58 22.18 15.55
N SER A 21 15.69 21.40 16.63
CA SER A 21 15.89 19.95 16.54
C SER A 21 14.66 19.27 15.90
N HIS A 22 13.45 19.62 16.30
CA HIS A 22 12.23 19.09 15.69
C HIS A 22 12.10 19.46 14.20
N VAL A 23 12.48 20.68 13.81
CA VAL A 23 12.49 21.10 12.40
C VAL A 23 13.53 20.30 11.60
N ALA A 24 14.70 20.01 12.17
CA ALA A 24 15.72 19.20 11.51
C ALA A 24 15.27 17.74 11.36
N GLU A 25 14.66 17.16 12.39
CA GLU A 25 14.06 15.82 12.35
C GLU A 25 12.97 15.73 11.29
N TYR A 26 12.07 16.72 11.22
CA TYR A 26 11.01 16.78 10.21
C TYR A 26 11.58 16.84 8.80
N LYS A 27 12.61 17.65 8.55
CA LYS A 27 13.28 17.71 7.23
C LYS A 27 13.91 16.37 6.84
N ASN A 28 14.52 15.67 7.79
CA ASN A 28 15.09 14.34 7.56
C ASN A 28 14.00 13.29 7.27
N TRP A 29 12.87 13.37 7.99
CA TRP A 29 11.70 12.53 7.75
C TRP A 29 11.12 12.80 6.36
N GLU A 30 10.95 14.07 5.97
CA GLU A 30 10.42 14.47 4.67
C GLU A 30 11.31 13.98 3.51
N ARG A 31 12.64 14.11 3.65
CA ARG A 31 13.60 13.58 2.67
C ARG A 31 13.49 12.06 2.54
N SER A 32 13.41 11.35 3.66
CA SER A 32 13.26 9.89 3.67
C SER A 32 11.93 9.45 3.04
N ASN A 33 10.84 10.14 3.37
CA ASN A 33 9.51 9.93 2.81
C ASN A 33 9.51 10.11 1.28
N ARG A 34 10.11 11.20 0.77
CA ARG A 34 10.23 11.45 -0.67
C ARG A 34 11.03 10.36 -1.39
N LEU A 35 12.17 9.94 -0.81
CA LEU A 35 13.02 8.91 -1.42
C LEU A 35 12.32 7.54 -1.45
N SER A 36 11.70 7.15 -0.33
CA SER A 36 10.93 5.91 -0.23
C SER A 36 9.78 5.87 -1.26
N LEU A 37 9.07 6.99 -1.41
CA LEU A 37 8.01 7.11 -2.41
C LEU A 37 8.52 6.94 -3.85
N MET A 38 9.70 7.47 -4.18
CA MET A 38 10.31 7.25 -5.50
C MET A 38 10.60 5.76 -5.76
N PHE A 39 11.16 5.06 -4.78
CA PHE A 39 11.42 3.62 -4.91
C PHE A 39 10.14 2.81 -5.04
N MET A 40 9.12 3.09 -4.22
CA MET A 40 7.83 2.40 -4.31
C MET A 40 7.19 2.61 -5.68
N ARG A 41 7.20 3.85 -6.20
CA ARG A 41 6.70 4.14 -7.55
C ARG A 41 7.51 3.48 -8.67
N MET A 42 8.80 3.21 -8.45
CA MET A 42 9.62 2.49 -9.43
C MET A 42 9.23 1.01 -9.52
N ILE A 43 9.00 0.37 -8.36
CA ILE A 43 8.76 -1.07 -8.23
C ILE A 43 7.31 -1.45 -8.59
N VAL A 44 6.35 -0.58 -8.30
CA VAL A 44 4.93 -0.84 -8.58
C VAL A 44 4.70 -1.00 -10.09
N ALA A 45 3.81 -1.92 -10.48
CA ALA A 45 3.48 -2.19 -11.87
C ALA A 45 2.85 -0.97 -12.57
N ASP A 46 3.11 -0.78 -13.86
CA ASP A 46 2.62 0.38 -14.62
C ASP A 46 1.08 0.47 -14.68
N SER A 47 0.39 -0.67 -14.60
CA SER A 47 -1.07 -0.72 -14.50
C SER A 47 -1.58 0.02 -13.26
N ILE A 48 -0.89 -0.12 -12.13
CA ILE A 48 -1.23 0.54 -10.87
C ILE A 48 -0.81 2.01 -10.91
N LYS A 49 0.36 2.33 -11.50
CA LYS A 49 0.83 3.73 -11.64
C LYS A 49 -0.16 4.62 -12.38
N LYS A 50 -0.84 4.10 -13.41
CA LYS A 50 -1.84 4.84 -14.20
C LYS A 50 -3.08 5.23 -13.40
N VAL A 51 -3.41 4.49 -12.36
CA VAL A 51 -4.62 4.69 -11.56
C VAL A 51 -4.33 5.54 -10.33
N LEU A 52 -3.08 5.54 -9.85
CA LEU A 52 -2.70 6.27 -8.65
C LEU A 52 -2.64 7.79 -8.88
N PRO A 53 -3.28 8.60 -8.01
CA PRO A 53 -3.15 10.06 -8.05
C PRO A 53 -1.74 10.52 -7.64
N LYS A 54 -1.45 11.81 -7.83
CA LYS A 54 -0.20 12.41 -7.37
C LYS A 54 -0.21 12.51 -5.83
N ILE A 55 0.41 11.54 -5.18
CA ILE A 55 0.55 11.45 -3.72
C ILE A 55 1.93 11.96 -3.29
N GLU A 56 2.06 12.58 -2.12
CA GLU A 56 3.35 13.06 -1.59
C GLU A 56 3.77 12.34 -0.29
N SER A 57 2.84 11.60 0.32
CA SER A 57 3.07 10.80 1.53
C SER A 57 3.19 9.31 1.22
N VAL A 58 4.23 8.65 1.74
CA VAL A 58 4.38 7.19 1.66
C VAL A 58 3.20 6.48 2.32
N LYS A 59 2.67 7.03 3.41
CA LYS A 59 1.54 6.45 4.13
C LYS A 59 0.29 6.37 3.26
N GLU A 60 -0.03 7.46 2.56
CA GLU A 60 -1.16 7.51 1.64
C GLU A 60 -0.95 6.58 0.44
N PHE A 61 0.29 6.52 -0.06
CA PHE A 61 0.64 5.63 -1.17
C PHE A 61 0.39 4.15 -0.82
N ILE A 62 0.87 3.70 0.35
CA ILE A 62 0.65 2.32 0.81
C ILE A 62 -0.85 2.06 1.02
N GLY A 63 -1.60 3.02 1.57
CA GLY A 63 -3.05 2.91 1.76
C GLY A 63 -3.78 2.67 0.44
N LEU A 64 -3.56 3.52 -0.57
CA LEU A 64 -4.21 3.37 -1.88
C LEU A 64 -3.83 2.09 -2.60
N VAL A 65 -2.55 1.70 -2.53
CA VAL A 65 -2.12 0.42 -3.11
C VAL A 65 -2.84 -0.75 -2.43
N GLY A 66 -2.95 -0.74 -1.09
CA GLY A 66 -3.69 -1.75 -0.33
C GLY A 66 -5.16 -1.82 -0.71
N GLU A 67 -5.85 -0.68 -0.81
CA GLU A 67 -7.26 -0.61 -1.24
C GLU A 67 -7.47 -1.15 -2.66
N HIS A 68 -6.56 -0.82 -3.58
CA HIS A 68 -6.60 -1.34 -4.93
C HIS A 68 -6.45 -2.86 -4.98
N PHE A 69 -5.53 -3.43 -4.21
CA PHE A 69 -5.36 -4.89 -4.13
C PHE A 69 -6.58 -5.57 -3.52
N GLN A 70 -7.14 -5.04 -2.43
CA GLN A 70 -8.37 -5.59 -1.85
C GLN A 70 -9.54 -5.58 -2.84
N THR A 71 -9.71 -4.48 -3.59
CA THR A 71 -10.74 -4.37 -4.62
C THR A 71 -10.52 -5.38 -5.74
N TYR A 72 -9.27 -5.51 -6.19
CA TYR A 72 -8.88 -6.48 -7.20
C TYR A 72 -9.13 -7.92 -6.74
N ASP A 73 -8.71 -8.30 -5.54
CA ASP A 73 -8.91 -9.64 -4.98
C ASP A 73 -10.41 -9.97 -4.86
N LYS A 74 -11.24 -9.03 -4.41
CA LYS A 74 -12.69 -9.21 -4.35
C LYS A 74 -13.30 -9.44 -5.74
N PHE A 75 -12.94 -8.61 -6.71
CA PHE A 75 -13.41 -8.75 -8.09
C PHE A 75 -12.93 -10.07 -8.71
N PHE A 76 -11.68 -10.43 -8.45
CA PHE A 76 -11.03 -11.60 -8.98
C PHE A 76 -11.64 -12.89 -8.39
N THR A 77 -11.88 -12.93 -7.08
CA THR A 77 -12.65 -13.98 -6.41
C THR A 77 -14.04 -14.15 -7.00
N GLY A 78 -14.79 -13.06 -7.19
CA GLY A 78 -16.12 -13.11 -7.81
C GLY A 78 -16.08 -13.68 -9.23
N THR A 79 -15.07 -13.31 -10.01
CA THR A 79 -14.85 -13.82 -11.36
C THR A 79 -14.54 -15.32 -11.35
N LEU A 80 -13.67 -15.79 -10.45
CA LEU A 80 -13.35 -17.21 -10.31
C LEU A 80 -14.55 -18.04 -9.84
N MET A 81 -15.32 -17.54 -8.87
CA MET A 81 -16.54 -18.20 -8.39
C MET A 81 -17.61 -18.29 -9.50
N SER A 82 -17.80 -17.22 -10.26
CA SER A 82 -18.70 -17.23 -11.42
C SER A 82 -18.22 -18.23 -12.46
N LYS A 83 -16.93 -18.25 -12.78
CA LYS A 83 -16.35 -19.24 -13.69
C LYS A 83 -16.59 -20.66 -13.18
N LEU A 84 -16.28 -20.95 -11.91
CA LEU A 84 -16.45 -22.26 -11.30
C LEU A 84 -17.91 -22.76 -11.36
N THR A 85 -18.86 -21.89 -11.03
CA THR A 85 -20.30 -22.26 -10.96
C THR A 85 -20.95 -22.38 -12.33
N THR A 86 -20.45 -21.67 -13.34
CA THR A 86 -20.95 -21.72 -14.73
C THR A 86 -20.27 -22.78 -15.57
N MET A 87 -19.11 -23.27 -15.13
CA MET A 87 -18.32 -24.26 -15.83
C MET A 87 -19.04 -25.61 -15.88
N LYS A 88 -19.34 -26.06 -17.11
CA LYS A 88 -19.94 -27.37 -17.39
C LYS A 88 -19.01 -28.17 -18.30
N PHE A 89 -19.08 -29.49 -18.18
CA PHE A 89 -18.43 -30.38 -19.13
C PHE A 89 -19.28 -30.46 -20.41
N ASP A 90 -18.70 -30.05 -21.53
CA ASP A 90 -19.37 -29.98 -22.85
C ASP A 90 -18.88 -31.06 -23.83
N GLY A 91 -17.94 -31.92 -23.40
CA GLY A 91 -17.35 -32.96 -24.23
C GLY A 91 -16.33 -32.48 -25.27
N SER A 92 -16.01 -31.18 -25.32
CA SER A 92 -15.04 -30.62 -26.28
C SER A 92 -13.59 -31.03 -25.98
N ARG A 93 -13.32 -31.45 -24.74
CA ARG A 93 -12.01 -31.80 -24.20
C ARG A 93 -12.10 -33.03 -23.30
N THR A 94 -10.95 -33.58 -22.92
CA THR A 94 -10.93 -34.76 -22.04
C THR A 94 -11.43 -34.43 -20.63
N MET A 95 -11.99 -35.44 -19.95
CA MET A 95 -12.44 -35.30 -18.57
C MET A 95 -11.29 -34.91 -17.62
N HIS A 96 -10.09 -35.42 -17.88
CA HIS A 96 -8.90 -35.09 -17.11
C HIS A 96 -8.54 -33.60 -17.20
N GLU A 97 -8.55 -33.02 -18.41
CA GLU A 97 -8.31 -31.59 -18.60
C GLU A 97 -9.38 -30.72 -17.92
N HIS A 98 -10.63 -31.17 -17.93
CA HIS A 98 -11.72 -30.49 -17.23
C HIS A 98 -11.50 -30.45 -15.71
N VAL A 99 -11.14 -31.59 -15.11
CA VAL A 99 -10.85 -31.69 -13.67
C VAL A 99 -9.65 -30.85 -13.28
N ILE A 100 -8.58 -30.83 -14.09
CA ILE A 100 -7.41 -29.97 -13.83
C ILE A 100 -7.81 -28.50 -13.79
N GLU A 101 -8.61 -28.03 -14.74
CA GLU A 101 -9.01 -26.62 -14.76
C GLU A 101 -9.88 -26.26 -13.55
N ILE A 102 -10.83 -27.12 -13.17
CA ILE A 102 -11.62 -26.94 -11.94
C ILE A 102 -10.70 -26.87 -10.72
N THR A 103 -9.76 -27.81 -10.61
CA THR A 103 -8.82 -27.90 -9.49
C THR A 103 -7.95 -26.65 -9.40
N ASN A 104 -7.49 -26.12 -10.53
CA ASN A 104 -6.72 -24.88 -10.58
C ASN A 104 -7.57 -23.68 -10.11
N ILE A 105 -8.84 -23.58 -10.52
CA ILE A 105 -9.73 -22.51 -10.05
C ILE A 105 -9.95 -22.61 -8.54
N VAL A 106 -10.24 -23.81 -8.02
CA VAL A 106 -10.42 -24.05 -6.57
C VAL A 106 -9.14 -23.70 -5.80
N ALA A 107 -7.98 -24.15 -6.27
CA ALA A 107 -6.70 -23.83 -5.63
C ALA A 107 -6.48 -22.31 -5.53
N ARG A 108 -6.79 -21.56 -6.60
CA ARG A 108 -6.70 -20.09 -6.60
C ARG A 108 -7.69 -19.44 -5.64
N LEU A 109 -8.91 -19.97 -5.52
CA LEU A 109 -9.89 -19.48 -4.53
C LEU A 109 -9.40 -19.71 -3.10
N THR A 110 -8.82 -20.88 -2.81
CA THR A 110 -8.22 -21.18 -1.50
C THR A 110 -7.07 -20.24 -1.16
N THR A 111 -6.23 -19.86 -2.14
CA THR A 111 -5.17 -18.85 -1.91
C THR A 111 -5.71 -17.47 -1.54
N LEU A 112 -6.95 -17.15 -1.92
CA LEU A 112 -7.63 -15.89 -1.60
C LEU A 112 -8.44 -15.96 -0.29
N GLY A 113 -8.38 -17.09 0.44
CA GLY A 113 -9.05 -17.26 1.73
C GLY A 113 -10.54 -17.57 1.63
N ILE A 114 -11.00 -18.09 0.49
CA ILE A 114 -12.35 -18.62 0.30
C ILE A 114 -12.41 -20.10 0.70
#